data_AF-A0A0E0GQE8-F1
#
_entry.id   AF-A0A0E0GQE8-F1
#
_cell.length_a   1.000
_cell.length_b   1.000
_cell.length_c   1.000
_cell.angle_alpha   90.00
_cell.angle_beta   90.00
_cell.angle_gamma   90.00
#
_symmetry.space_group_name_H-M   'P 1'
#
loop_
_entity.id
_entity.type
_entity.pdbx_description
1 polymer ?
#
loop_
_entity_poly.entity_id
_entity_poly.type
_entity_poly.pdbx_seq_one_letter_code
_entity_poly.pdbx_strand_id
1 'polypeptide(L)'
;MAGGDLRSLVAVCAAVTAAMWYARFAARRLRPGLPRLAAFVPVLAVLPFLPLAFRALHPRAISGFFLAWLAEFKLLLLASGQGPLDPSLPLPAFVAIATFPVRQRDPTKNAAGSGLGPVTSAVMAALLAAIVSLYRYKERMNPYALLVLYSLHVYLALELVLACAAAAVRAVMGMDLEPQFDRPYLSAHLRDFWGRRWNLSVPAVLRPCVSRPVRARVGEGAAGVAAGVLAAFFVSGVMHELMFYYITLRPPTGEATAFFTLNGALAVAEGWWAAREGWPRPPRPVATALTLALVMSTGFWLFFPPITRAGADKVVIAESEAVVAFVRDTGIWAAASVHSALSLL
;
A
#
# COMPACT_ATOMS: atom_id res chain seq x y z
N MET A 1 20.26 4.49 10.14
CA MET A 1 20.32 4.75 8.69
C MET A 1 21.76 5.09 8.31
N ALA A 2 22.33 4.45 7.29
CA ALA A 2 23.65 4.87 6.78
C ALA A 2 23.53 6.29 6.18
N GLY A 3 24.55 7.15 6.35
CA GLY A 3 24.53 8.55 5.90
C GLY A 3 24.33 8.77 4.39
N GLY A 4 24.28 7.71 3.57
CA GLY A 4 23.89 7.76 2.16
C GLY A 4 22.38 7.92 1.97
N ASP A 5 21.56 7.14 2.68
CA ASP A 5 20.10 7.15 2.47
C ASP A 5 19.42 8.43 2.96
N LEU A 6 20.02 9.13 3.94
CA LEU A 6 19.53 10.45 4.37
C LEU A 6 19.69 11.49 3.25
N ARG A 7 20.82 11.45 2.53
CA ARG A 7 21.04 12.32 1.36
C ARG A 7 20.08 11.97 0.23
N SER A 8 19.88 10.67 -0.03
CA SER A 8 18.87 10.20 -0.98
C SER A 8 17.47 10.66 -0.61
N LEU A 9 17.09 10.62 0.68
CA LEU A 9 15.79 11.09 1.13
C LEU A 9 15.57 12.57 0.80
N VAL A 10 16.53 13.43 1.14
CA VAL A 10 16.44 14.87 0.83
C VAL A 10 16.34 15.11 -0.68
N ALA A 11 17.17 14.43 -1.48
CA ALA A 11 17.15 14.54 -2.92
C ALA A 11 15.81 14.08 -3.53
N VAL A 12 15.28 12.94 -3.08
CA VAL A 12 13.99 12.41 -3.53
C VAL A 12 12.86 13.36 -3.13
N CYS A 13 12.83 13.87 -1.89
CA CYS A 13 11.83 14.84 -1.46
C CYS A 13 11.85 16.11 -2.31
N ALA A 14 13.04 16.64 -2.62
CA ALA A 14 13.19 17.81 -3.48
C ALA A 14 12.70 17.53 -4.92
N ALA A 15 13.10 16.39 -5.50
CA ALA A 15 12.69 15.98 -6.84
C ALA A 15 11.17 15.78 -6.95
N VAL A 16 10.56 15.08 -5.97
CA VAL A 16 9.11 14.90 -5.90
C VAL A 16 8.40 16.24 -5.78
N THR A 17 8.88 17.14 -4.91
CA THR A 17 8.26 18.46 -4.74
C THR A 17 8.31 19.27 -6.04
N ALA A 18 9.44 19.28 -6.74
CA ALA A 18 9.59 19.96 -8.03
C ALA A 18 8.67 19.34 -9.10
N ALA A 19 8.61 18.01 -9.18
CA ALA A 19 7.75 17.28 -10.11
C ALA A 19 6.26 17.56 -9.87
N MET A 20 5.81 17.53 -8.62
CA MET A 20 4.42 17.82 -8.25
C MET A 20 4.07 19.29 -8.45
N TRP A 21 5.01 20.21 -8.20
CA TRP A 21 4.83 21.62 -8.52
C TRP A 21 4.63 21.84 -10.01
N TYR A 22 5.46 21.21 -10.86
CA TYR A 22 5.33 21.28 -12.31
C TYR A 22 4.01 20.66 -12.80
N ALA A 23 3.65 19.47 -12.32
CA ALA A 23 2.40 18.81 -12.67
C ALA A 23 1.18 19.68 -12.30
N ARG A 24 1.19 20.29 -11.11
CA ARG A 24 0.17 21.26 -10.69
C ARG A 24 0.12 22.46 -11.62
N PHE A 25 1.27 23.05 -11.95
CA PHE A 25 1.34 24.19 -12.85
C PHE A 25 0.76 23.87 -14.23
N ALA A 26 1.16 22.74 -14.83
CA ALA A 26 0.64 22.27 -16.11
C ALA A 26 -0.88 22.02 -16.06
N ALA A 27 -1.38 21.39 -14.99
CA ALA A 27 -2.80 21.12 -14.79
C ALA A 27 -3.66 22.40 -14.71
N ARG A 28 -3.13 23.50 -14.16
CA ARG A 28 -3.84 24.79 -14.12
C ARG A 28 -3.97 25.44 -15.49
N ARG A 29 -3.06 25.16 -16.43
CA ARG A 29 -3.04 25.79 -17.76
C ARG A 29 -3.65 24.94 -18.86
N LEU A 30 -3.62 23.61 -18.70
CA LEU A 30 -4.05 22.68 -19.73
C LEU A 30 -5.38 22.03 -19.37
N ARG A 31 -6.25 21.89 -20.38
CA ARG A 31 -7.52 21.18 -20.24
C ARG A 31 -7.28 19.68 -19.96
N PRO A 32 -8.17 19.01 -19.21
CA PRO A 32 -8.13 17.56 -19.06
C PRO A 32 -8.09 16.81 -20.40
N GLY A 33 -7.45 15.64 -20.42
CA GLY A 33 -7.28 14.79 -21.58
C GLY A 33 -5.83 14.75 -22.09
N LEU A 34 -5.67 14.59 -23.40
CA LEU A 34 -4.37 14.40 -24.04
C LEU A 34 -3.35 15.52 -23.79
N PRO A 35 -3.70 16.83 -23.81
CA PRO A 35 -2.72 17.88 -23.57
C PRO A 35 -2.09 17.79 -22.18
N ARG A 36 -2.91 17.54 -21.15
CA ARG A 36 -2.44 17.39 -19.77
C ARG A 36 -1.62 16.12 -19.59
N LEU A 37 -2.04 15.01 -20.22
CA LEU A 37 -1.28 13.76 -20.21
C LEU A 37 0.11 13.93 -20.84
N ALA A 38 0.18 14.55 -22.02
CA ALA A 38 1.44 14.82 -22.71
C ALA A 38 2.39 15.68 -21.84
N ALA A 39 1.85 16.71 -21.18
CA ALA A 39 2.63 17.52 -20.25
C ALA A 39 3.09 16.75 -19.00
N PHE A 40 2.38 15.71 -18.58
CA PHE A 40 2.78 14.90 -17.43
C PHE A 40 3.83 13.84 -17.75
N VAL A 41 4.04 13.48 -19.02
CA VAL A 41 5.00 12.43 -19.44
C VAL A 41 6.37 12.56 -18.77
N PRO A 42 7.02 13.74 -18.68
CA PRO A 42 8.31 13.86 -18.00
C PRO A 42 8.24 13.51 -16.51
N VAL A 43 7.14 13.85 -15.84
CA VAL A 43 6.94 13.50 -14.43
C VAL A 43 6.72 12.00 -14.27
N LEU A 44 5.81 11.43 -15.07
CA LEU A 44 5.49 10.00 -15.06
C LEU A 44 6.72 9.14 -15.43
N ALA A 45 7.63 9.69 -16.23
CA ALA A 45 8.89 9.03 -16.55
C ALA A 45 9.87 9.04 -15.38
N VAL A 46 9.91 10.10 -14.56
CA VAL A 46 10.91 10.28 -13.50
C VAL A 46 10.53 9.56 -12.21
N LEU A 47 9.25 9.61 -11.80
CA LEU A 47 8.82 9.09 -10.49
C LEU A 47 9.17 7.61 -10.26
N PRO A 48 9.10 6.69 -11.23
CA PRO A 48 9.47 5.30 -11.02
C PRO A 48 10.96 5.06 -10.77
N PHE A 49 11.85 6.00 -11.11
CA PHE A 49 13.29 5.86 -10.87
C PHE A 49 13.73 6.41 -9.52
N LEU A 50 12.99 7.35 -8.94
CA LEU A 50 13.34 7.95 -7.64
C LEU A 50 13.52 6.94 -6.49
N PRO A 51 12.71 5.87 -6.37
CA PRO A 51 12.92 4.86 -5.34
C PRO A 51 14.30 4.18 -5.40
N LEU A 52 14.91 4.08 -6.58
CA LEU A 52 16.22 3.45 -6.76
C LEU A 52 17.38 4.26 -6.17
N ALA A 53 17.14 5.49 -5.76
CA ALA A 53 18.13 6.28 -5.02
C ALA A 53 18.41 5.71 -3.62
N PHE A 54 17.50 4.90 -3.07
CA PHE A 54 17.66 4.28 -1.75
C PHE A 54 18.42 2.95 -1.81
N ARG A 55 19.42 2.81 -0.95
CA ARG A 55 20.16 1.55 -0.78
C ARG A 55 19.39 0.59 0.11
N ALA A 56 18.89 1.09 1.24
CA ALA A 56 18.03 0.31 2.14
C ALA A 56 16.71 -0.10 1.46
N LEU A 57 16.27 -1.31 1.78
CA LEU A 57 15.13 -1.96 1.16
C LEU A 57 13.81 -1.29 1.55
N HIS A 58 13.57 -1.03 2.84
CA HIS A 58 12.32 -0.42 3.30
C HIS A 58 12.04 0.94 2.65
N PRO A 59 12.94 1.95 2.70
CA PRO A 59 12.65 3.24 2.07
C PRO A 59 12.50 3.12 0.55
N ARG A 60 13.24 2.21 -0.11
CA ARG A 60 13.05 1.91 -1.54
C ARG A 60 11.66 1.34 -1.84
N ALA A 61 11.22 0.33 -1.08
CA ALA A 61 9.90 -0.28 -1.26
C ALA A 61 8.74 0.69 -0.96
N ILE A 62 8.84 1.45 0.14
CA ILE A 62 7.82 2.42 0.56
C ILE A 62 7.70 3.55 -0.47
N SER A 63 8.83 4.13 -0.89
CA SER A 63 8.83 5.16 -1.93
C SER A 63 8.38 4.60 -3.28
N GLY A 64 8.71 3.35 -3.62
CA GLY A 64 8.18 2.66 -4.80
C GLY A 64 6.66 2.61 -4.80
N PHE A 65 6.06 2.19 -3.69
CA PHE A 65 4.61 2.14 -3.53
C PHE A 65 3.97 3.53 -3.65
N PHE A 66 4.56 4.54 -3.00
CA PHE A 66 3.99 5.90 -3.00
C PHE A 66 4.15 6.61 -4.35
N LEU A 67 5.34 6.55 -4.95
CA LEU A 67 5.69 7.33 -6.13
C LEU A 67 5.34 6.60 -7.42
N ALA A 68 5.86 5.38 -7.61
CA ALA A 68 5.70 4.64 -8.85
C ALA A 68 4.31 4.03 -9.02
N TRP A 69 3.53 3.93 -7.93
CA TRP A 69 2.16 3.42 -7.99
C TRP A 69 1.13 4.50 -7.64
N LEU A 70 1.05 4.96 -6.41
CA LEU A 70 -0.06 5.83 -6.02
C LEU A 70 0.00 7.19 -6.71
N ALA A 71 1.17 7.84 -6.76
CA ALA A 71 1.32 9.15 -7.38
C ALA A 71 1.12 9.10 -8.90
N GLU A 72 1.71 8.11 -9.58
CA GLU A 72 1.46 7.83 -11.02
C GLU A 72 -0.04 7.77 -11.32
N PHE A 73 -0.78 6.92 -10.61
CA PHE A 73 -2.21 6.72 -10.89
C PHE A 73 -3.03 7.97 -10.55
N LYS A 74 -2.67 8.70 -9.49
CA LYS A 74 -3.32 9.98 -9.16
C LYS A 74 -3.05 11.05 -10.22
N LEU A 75 -1.84 11.12 -10.77
CA LEU A 75 -1.50 12.03 -11.86
C LEU A 75 -2.20 11.64 -13.17
N LEU A 76 -2.33 10.36 -13.49
CA LEU A 76 -3.12 9.88 -14.63
C LEU A 76 -4.60 10.25 -14.48
N LEU A 77 -5.17 10.11 -13.27
CA LEU A 77 -6.52 10.59 -12.99
C LEU A 77 -6.63 12.10 -13.18
N LEU A 78 -5.70 12.87 -12.61
CA LEU A 78 -5.67 14.32 -12.79
C LEU A 78 -5.54 14.71 -14.28
N ALA A 79 -4.73 13.98 -15.06
CA ALA A 79 -4.61 14.15 -16.50
C ALA A 79 -5.97 14.02 -17.18
N SER A 80 -6.77 13.02 -16.79
CA SER A 80 -8.13 12.78 -17.28
C SER A 80 -9.21 13.70 -16.68
N GLY A 81 -8.85 14.59 -15.74
CA GLY A 81 -9.81 15.47 -15.06
C GLY A 81 -10.63 14.76 -13.99
N GLN A 82 -10.11 13.65 -13.45
CA GLN A 82 -10.74 12.85 -12.41
C GLN A 82 -9.81 12.73 -11.20
N GLY A 83 -10.30 12.05 -10.16
CA GLY A 83 -9.48 11.65 -9.01
C GLY A 83 -9.45 12.69 -7.89
N PRO A 84 -8.63 12.44 -6.86
CA PRO A 84 -8.61 13.25 -5.64
C PRO A 84 -7.74 14.51 -5.74
N LEU A 85 -7.02 14.70 -6.85
CA LEU A 85 -6.14 15.85 -7.04
C LEU A 85 -6.89 17.00 -7.72
N ASP A 86 -6.83 18.17 -7.10
CA ASP A 86 -7.32 19.43 -7.66
C ASP A 86 -6.15 20.43 -7.76
N PRO A 87 -5.85 20.98 -8.95
CA PRO A 87 -4.79 21.96 -9.13
C PRO A 87 -5.05 23.30 -8.42
N SER A 88 -6.27 23.55 -7.92
CA SER A 88 -6.61 24.71 -7.08
C SER A 88 -6.01 24.63 -5.68
N LEU A 89 -5.71 23.42 -5.19
CA LEU A 89 -5.18 23.19 -3.85
C LEU A 89 -3.88 23.97 -3.58
N PRO A 90 -3.63 24.42 -2.33
CA PRO A 90 -2.32 24.92 -1.94
C PRO A 90 -1.22 23.92 -2.27
N LEU A 91 -0.02 24.41 -2.64
CA LEU A 91 1.07 23.54 -3.09
C LEU A 91 1.40 22.40 -2.08
N PRO A 92 1.52 22.66 -0.76
CA PRO A 92 1.80 21.60 0.20
C PRO A 92 0.70 20.52 0.24
N ALA A 93 -0.57 20.93 0.13
CA ALA A 93 -1.70 19.99 0.08
C ALA A 93 -1.67 19.14 -1.19
N PHE A 94 -1.38 19.77 -2.34
CA PHE A 94 -1.27 19.08 -3.61
C PHE A 94 -0.14 18.04 -3.59
N VAL A 95 1.04 18.42 -3.11
CA VAL A 95 2.19 17.50 -2.97
C VAL A 95 1.84 16.35 -2.02
N ALA A 96 1.27 16.65 -0.86
CA ALA A 96 0.91 15.63 0.12
C ALA A 96 -0.12 14.63 -0.43
N ILE A 97 -1.19 15.11 -1.08
CA ILE A 97 -2.23 14.25 -1.65
C ILE A 97 -1.70 13.47 -2.85
N ALA A 98 -0.81 14.05 -3.66
CA ALA A 98 -0.26 13.36 -4.82
C ALA A 98 0.67 12.23 -4.40
N THR A 99 1.52 12.46 -3.41
CA THR A 99 2.57 11.52 -3.00
C THR A 99 2.08 10.46 -2.01
N PHE A 100 1.33 10.83 -0.99
CA PHE A 100 1.01 9.92 0.11
C PHE A 100 -0.27 9.12 -0.16
N PRO A 101 -0.47 7.97 0.52
CA PRO A 101 -1.67 7.13 0.48
C PRO A 101 -2.86 7.78 1.20
N VAL A 102 -3.10 9.05 0.91
CA VAL A 102 -4.08 9.87 1.60
C VAL A 102 -5.22 10.25 0.68
N ARG A 103 -6.41 10.27 1.26
CA ARG A 103 -7.62 10.79 0.65
C ARG A 103 -8.29 11.70 1.66
N GLN A 104 -8.65 12.90 1.22
CA GLN A 104 -9.47 13.78 2.03
C GLN A 104 -10.80 13.09 2.30
N ARG A 105 -11.19 13.06 3.57
CA ARG A 105 -12.50 12.55 3.98
C ARG A 105 -13.58 13.47 3.42
N ASP A 106 -14.57 12.87 2.77
CA ASP A 106 -15.75 13.60 2.31
C ASP A 106 -16.59 14.02 3.53
N PRO A 107 -16.79 15.33 3.79
CA PRO A 107 -17.53 15.80 4.96
C PRO A 107 -19.00 15.39 4.94
N THR A 108 -19.54 14.98 3.77
CA THR A 108 -20.94 14.54 3.64
C THR A 108 -21.14 13.05 3.94
N LYS A 109 -20.05 12.27 4.08
CA LYS A 109 -20.13 10.85 4.37
C LYS A 109 -19.82 10.57 5.84
N ASN A 110 -20.88 10.29 6.59
CA ASN A 110 -20.81 9.67 7.92
C ASN A 110 -20.30 8.22 7.79
N ALA A 111 -19.02 8.02 7.53
CA ALA A 111 -18.39 6.72 7.67
C ALA A 111 -17.92 6.55 9.13
N ALA A 112 -18.29 5.46 9.79
CA ALA A 112 -17.98 5.19 11.21
C ALA A 112 -16.52 4.76 11.50
N GLY A 113 -15.60 4.92 10.55
CA GLY A 113 -14.19 4.54 10.74
C GLY A 113 -13.36 5.72 11.19
N SER A 114 -13.00 5.78 12.47
CA SER A 114 -11.79 6.51 12.87
C SER A 114 -10.58 5.76 12.30
N GLY A 115 -9.58 6.47 11.80
CA GLY A 115 -8.27 5.86 11.54
C GLY A 115 -7.74 5.15 12.79
N LEU A 116 -6.67 4.37 12.65
CA LEU A 116 -6.04 3.72 13.79
C LEU A 116 -5.75 4.73 14.91
N GLY A 117 -6.38 4.52 16.06
CA GLY A 117 -6.07 5.30 17.25
C GLY A 117 -4.64 5.03 17.72
N PRO A 118 -4.02 5.97 18.45
CA PRO A 118 -2.63 5.83 18.89
C PRO A 118 -2.37 4.55 19.70
N VAL A 119 -3.34 4.13 20.52
CA VAL A 119 -3.26 2.88 21.28
C VAL A 119 -3.20 1.66 20.37
N THR A 120 -4.08 1.59 19.36
CA THR A 120 -4.10 0.47 18.42
C THR A 120 -2.82 0.41 17.58
N SER A 121 -2.30 1.57 17.14
CA SER A 121 -1.00 1.66 16.48
C SER A 121 0.13 1.16 17.38
N ALA A 122 0.14 1.54 18.66
CA ALA A 122 1.14 1.06 19.61
C ALA A 122 1.08 -0.46 19.82
N VAL A 123 -0.12 -1.03 19.94
CA VAL A 123 -0.32 -2.49 20.02
C VAL A 123 0.19 -3.18 18.76
N MET A 124 -0.14 -2.67 17.57
CA MET A 124 0.34 -3.23 16.30
C MET A 124 1.88 -3.14 16.19
N ALA A 125 2.48 -2.03 16.62
CA ALA A 125 3.92 -1.88 16.67
C ALA A 125 4.59 -2.87 17.63
N ALA A 126 4.00 -3.10 18.80
CA ALA A 126 4.47 -4.09 19.77
C ALA A 126 4.36 -5.52 19.20
N LEU A 127 3.25 -5.86 18.54
CA LEU A 127 3.08 -7.15 17.85
C LEU A 127 4.11 -7.34 16.73
N LEU A 128 4.38 -6.29 15.94
CA LEU A 128 5.41 -6.35 14.90
C LEU A 128 6.80 -6.56 15.52
N ALA A 129 7.15 -5.85 16.60
CA ALA A 129 8.41 -6.02 17.31
C ALA A 129 8.56 -7.44 17.92
N ALA A 130 7.46 -8.02 18.40
CA ALA A 130 7.42 -9.40 18.86
C ALA A 130 7.70 -10.38 17.71
N ILE A 131 7.05 -10.22 16.57
CA ILE A 131 7.30 -11.05 15.36
C ILE A 131 8.76 -10.92 14.92
N VAL A 132 9.30 -9.70 14.88
CA VAL A 132 10.71 -9.45 14.53
C VAL A 132 11.63 -10.22 15.48
N SER A 133 11.35 -10.19 16.79
CA SER A 133 12.12 -10.93 17.79
C SER A 133 12.03 -12.45 17.64
N LEU A 134 10.93 -12.97 17.08
CA LEU A 134 10.77 -14.40 16.82
C LEU A 134 11.64 -14.90 15.66
N TYR A 135 12.05 -14.03 14.72
CA TYR A 135 12.88 -14.45 13.58
C TYR A 135 14.27 -14.97 13.96
N ARG A 136 14.75 -14.70 15.18
CA ARG A 136 15.96 -15.35 15.72
C ARG A 136 15.85 -16.89 15.79
N TYR A 137 14.62 -17.42 15.78
CA TYR A 137 14.35 -18.86 15.79
C TYR A 137 13.90 -19.41 14.43
N LYS A 138 13.99 -18.64 13.35
CA LYS A 138 13.46 -19.02 12.02
C LYS A 138 13.98 -20.37 11.51
N GLU A 139 15.24 -20.70 11.78
CA GLU A 139 15.87 -21.96 11.35
C GLU A 139 15.25 -23.20 12.04
N ARG A 140 14.54 -23.00 13.16
CA ARG A 140 13.85 -24.06 13.91
C ARG A 140 12.34 -24.10 13.63
N MET A 141 11.82 -23.14 12.87
CA MET A 141 10.38 -23.02 12.62
C MET A 141 9.95 -23.94 11.47
N ASN A 142 8.73 -24.45 11.56
CA ASN A 142 8.07 -25.05 10.41
C ASN A 142 7.98 -24.01 9.28
N PRO A 143 8.30 -24.36 8.01
CA PRO A 143 8.27 -23.42 6.89
C PRO A 143 6.93 -22.69 6.71
N TYR A 144 5.80 -23.37 6.93
CA TYR A 144 4.48 -22.74 6.85
C TYR A 144 4.23 -21.78 8.00
N ALA A 145 4.71 -22.09 9.21
CA ALA A 145 4.64 -21.15 10.33
C ALA A 145 5.44 -19.87 10.05
N LEU A 146 6.62 -20.01 9.42
CA LEU A 146 7.42 -18.87 8.98
C LEU A 146 6.68 -18.01 7.95
N LEU A 147 6.01 -18.62 6.96
CA LEU A 147 5.21 -17.90 5.97
C LEU A 147 3.98 -17.21 6.59
N VAL A 148 3.37 -17.79 7.62
CA VAL A 148 2.33 -17.11 8.42
C VAL A 148 2.91 -15.87 9.11
N LEU A 149 4.08 -15.98 9.74
CA LEU A 149 4.75 -14.83 10.36
C LEU A 149 5.09 -13.74 9.32
N TYR A 150 5.56 -14.13 8.13
CA TYR A 150 5.81 -13.18 7.03
C TYR A 150 4.52 -12.45 6.61
N SER A 151 3.39 -13.17 6.54
CA SER A 151 2.09 -12.56 6.20
C SER A 151 1.62 -11.57 7.24
N LEU A 152 1.74 -11.91 8.53
CA LEU A 152 1.41 -11.01 9.64
C LEU A 152 2.35 -9.80 9.68
N HIS A 153 3.65 -10.01 9.44
CA HIS A 153 4.63 -8.95 9.35
C HIS A 153 4.26 -7.95 8.25
N VAL A 154 3.99 -8.43 7.02
CA VAL A 154 3.61 -7.56 5.89
C VAL A 154 2.34 -6.77 6.22
N TYR A 155 1.33 -7.42 6.80
CA TYR A 155 0.10 -6.73 7.20
C TYR A 155 0.37 -5.61 8.22
N LEU A 156 1.05 -5.92 9.32
CA LEU A 156 1.33 -4.97 10.40
C LEU A 156 2.26 -3.84 9.95
N ALA A 157 3.32 -4.16 9.21
CA ALA A 157 4.27 -3.18 8.71
C ALA A 157 3.60 -2.22 7.72
N LEU A 158 2.81 -2.74 6.78
CA LEU A 158 2.09 -1.89 5.83
C LEU A 158 1.08 -1.00 6.54
N GLU A 159 0.25 -1.54 7.43
CA GLU A 159 -0.70 -0.76 8.22
C GLU A 159 -0.01 0.38 9.00
N LEU A 160 1.09 0.09 9.69
CA LEU A 160 1.85 1.10 10.44
C LEU A 160 2.47 2.17 9.54
N VAL A 161 3.06 1.79 8.41
CA VAL A 161 3.62 2.75 7.45
C VAL A 161 2.53 3.70 6.93
N LEU A 162 1.36 3.15 6.57
CA LEU A 162 0.24 3.95 6.08
C LEU A 162 -0.36 4.84 7.17
N ALA A 163 -0.47 4.33 8.40
CA ALA A 163 -0.93 5.10 9.55
C ALA A 163 0.04 6.25 9.90
N CYS A 164 1.36 6.01 9.85
CA CYS A 164 2.37 7.05 10.04
C CYS A 164 2.31 8.12 8.95
N ALA A 165 2.17 7.72 7.67
CA ALA A 165 2.00 8.67 6.58
C ALA A 165 0.74 9.52 6.75
N ALA A 166 -0.37 8.89 7.16
CA ALA A 166 -1.62 9.60 7.44
C ALA A 166 -1.49 10.57 8.62
N ALA A 167 -0.86 10.14 9.72
CA ALA A 167 -0.62 10.98 10.89
C ALA A 167 0.26 12.19 10.55
N ALA A 168 1.32 12.01 9.75
CA ALA A 168 2.19 13.08 9.30
C ALA A 168 1.43 14.13 8.47
N VAL A 169 0.63 13.67 7.50
CA VAL A 169 -0.19 14.56 6.68
C VAL A 169 -1.23 15.30 7.52
N ARG A 170 -1.88 14.62 8.48
CA ARG A 170 -2.83 15.25 9.41
C ARG A 170 -2.16 16.31 10.29
N ALA A 171 -0.97 16.03 10.81
CA ALA A 171 -0.24 16.95 11.67
C ALA A 171 0.20 18.23 10.93
N VAL A 172 0.62 18.11 9.67
CA VAL A 172 1.10 19.25 8.87
C VAL A 172 -0.04 20.04 8.24
N MET A 173 -1.12 19.36 7.81
CA MET A 173 -2.14 19.94 6.95
C MET A 173 -3.54 20.02 7.59
N GLY A 174 -3.75 19.44 8.77
CA GLY A 174 -5.06 19.37 9.43
C GLY A 174 -6.10 18.54 8.68
N MET A 175 -5.69 17.71 7.70
CA MET A 175 -6.62 16.94 6.87
C MET A 175 -7.02 15.64 7.56
N ASP A 176 -8.33 15.37 7.63
CA ASP A 176 -8.84 14.06 8.02
C ASP A 176 -8.76 13.09 6.85
N LEU A 177 -8.26 11.90 7.14
CA LEU A 177 -7.89 10.91 6.13
C LEU A 177 -8.73 9.65 6.24
N GLU A 178 -9.06 9.07 5.09
CA GLU A 178 -9.72 7.76 5.04
C GLU A 178 -8.80 6.67 5.63
N PRO A 179 -9.34 5.72 6.41
CA PRO A 179 -8.59 4.57 6.89
C PRO A 179 -8.10 3.72 5.71
N GLN A 180 -6.93 3.10 5.87
CA GLN A 180 -6.27 2.34 4.80
C GLN A 180 -6.55 0.84 4.85
N PHE A 181 -7.03 0.35 5.99
CA PHE A 181 -7.54 -1.01 6.16
C PHE A 181 -8.83 -0.99 6.97
N ASP A 182 -9.64 -2.03 6.80
CA ASP A 182 -10.83 -2.29 7.61
C ASP A 182 -10.90 -3.77 8.00
N ARG A 183 -10.17 -4.14 9.06
CA ARG A 183 -10.20 -5.48 9.69
C ARG A 183 -10.24 -6.63 8.64
N PRO A 184 -9.20 -6.77 7.79
CA PRO A 184 -9.19 -7.73 6.68
C PRO A 184 -9.37 -9.20 7.12
N TYR A 185 -9.01 -9.52 8.35
CA TYR A 185 -9.22 -10.84 8.96
C TYR A 185 -10.70 -11.19 9.23
N LEU A 186 -11.64 -10.25 9.06
CA LEU A 186 -13.09 -10.49 9.17
C LEU A 186 -13.78 -10.68 7.81
N SER A 187 -13.01 -10.75 6.73
CA SER A 187 -13.53 -10.90 5.36
C SER A 187 -14.15 -12.27 5.18
N ALA A 188 -15.41 -12.35 4.76
CA ALA A 188 -16.08 -13.61 4.42
C ALA A 188 -16.01 -13.96 2.93
N HIS A 189 -15.51 -13.02 2.12
CA HIS A 189 -15.47 -13.09 0.66
C HIS A 189 -14.20 -12.43 0.12
N LEU A 190 -13.70 -12.90 -1.03
CA LEU A 190 -12.51 -12.34 -1.69
C LEU A 190 -12.75 -10.89 -2.13
N ARG A 191 -13.94 -10.59 -2.63
CA ARG A 191 -14.32 -9.22 -3.05
C ARG A 191 -14.33 -8.24 -1.88
N ASP A 192 -14.70 -8.71 -0.70
CA ASP A 192 -14.70 -7.91 0.53
C ASP A 192 -13.27 -7.69 1.02
N PHE A 193 -12.46 -8.75 1.06
CA PHE A 193 -11.04 -8.70 1.41
C PHE A 193 -10.28 -7.68 0.54
N TRP A 194 -10.22 -7.90 -0.78
CA TRP A 194 -9.43 -7.08 -1.69
C TRP A 194 -10.04 -5.70 -1.99
N GLY A 195 -11.37 -5.58 -1.92
CA GLY A 195 -12.05 -4.36 -2.34
C GLY A 195 -12.36 -3.39 -1.20
N ARG A 196 -12.55 -3.89 0.03
CA ARG A 196 -13.14 -3.09 1.11
C ARG A 196 -12.36 -3.13 2.41
N ARG A 197 -11.38 -4.02 2.54
CA ARG A 197 -10.70 -4.25 3.82
C ARG A 197 -9.18 -4.23 3.75
N TRP A 198 -8.60 -4.64 2.63
CA TRP A 198 -7.15 -4.69 2.41
C TRP A 198 -6.68 -3.49 1.57
N ASN A 199 -5.73 -2.70 2.12
CA ASN A 199 -5.02 -1.60 1.45
C ASN A 199 -5.92 -0.75 0.53
N LEU A 200 -6.83 0.02 1.13
CA LEU A 200 -7.87 0.79 0.46
C LEU A 200 -7.35 1.88 -0.48
N SER A 201 -6.09 2.31 -0.33
CA SER A 201 -5.42 3.19 -1.29
C SER A 201 -5.36 2.59 -2.70
N VAL A 202 -5.13 1.28 -2.82
CA VAL A 202 -4.99 0.61 -4.12
C VAL A 202 -6.32 0.55 -4.89
N PRO A 203 -7.44 0.00 -4.36
CA PRO A 203 -8.71 0.01 -5.07
C PRO A 203 -9.25 1.44 -5.26
N ALA A 204 -8.86 2.41 -4.43
CA ALA A 204 -9.25 3.81 -4.63
C ALA A 204 -8.69 4.41 -5.93
N VAL A 205 -7.49 3.99 -6.37
CA VAL A 205 -6.91 4.40 -7.66
C VAL A 205 -7.27 3.45 -8.79
N LEU A 206 -7.25 2.13 -8.58
CA LEU A 206 -7.51 1.16 -9.65
C LEU A 206 -8.94 1.18 -10.16
N ARG A 207 -9.93 1.47 -9.30
CA ARG A 207 -11.35 1.54 -9.72
C ARG A 207 -11.58 2.62 -10.79
N PRO A 208 -11.23 3.90 -10.57
CA PRO A 208 -11.39 4.93 -11.58
C PRO A 208 -10.37 4.81 -12.72
N CYS A 209 -9.13 4.37 -12.49
CA CYS A 209 -8.13 4.27 -13.56
C CYS A 209 -8.35 3.10 -14.53
N VAL A 210 -8.82 1.96 -14.03
CA VAL A 210 -8.81 0.68 -14.78
C VAL A 210 -10.20 0.07 -14.83
N SER A 211 -10.78 -0.21 -13.66
CA SER A 211 -12.00 -1.03 -13.57
C SER A 211 -13.19 -0.39 -14.27
N ARG A 212 -13.46 0.89 -13.99
CA ARG A 212 -14.58 1.64 -14.58
C ARG A 212 -14.40 1.86 -16.08
N PRO A 213 -13.25 2.32 -16.61
CA PRO A 213 -13.05 2.44 -18.04
C PRO A 213 -13.21 1.12 -18.81
N VAL A 214 -12.70 0.01 -18.26
CA VAL A 214 -12.84 -1.32 -18.89
C VAL A 214 -14.31 -1.76 -18.88
N ARG A 215 -14.99 -1.64 -17.74
CA ARG A 215 -16.42 -1.94 -17.63
C ARG A 215 -17.24 -1.13 -18.63
N ALA A 216 -17.01 0.18 -18.74
CA ALA A 216 -17.74 1.05 -19.66
C ALA A 216 -17.56 0.66 -21.14
N ARG A 217 -16.41 0.07 -21.51
CA ARG A 217 -16.15 -0.42 -22.88
C ARG A 217 -16.78 -1.77 -23.18
N VAL A 218 -16.89 -2.65 -22.19
CA VAL A 218 -17.47 -4.00 -22.36
C VAL A 218 -18.99 -3.98 -22.18
N GLY A 219 -19.51 -3.10 -21.33
CA GLY A 219 -20.93 -2.93 -21.03
C GLY A 219 -21.24 -3.00 -19.54
N GLU A 220 -22.39 -2.47 -19.13
CA GLU A 220 -22.77 -2.36 -17.71
C GLU A 220 -23.25 -3.68 -17.06
N GLY A 221 -23.37 -4.75 -17.85
CA GLY A 221 -23.78 -6.08 -17.40
C GLY A 221 -22.70 -6.86 -16.64
N ALA A 222 -23.04 -8.10 -16.25
CA ALA A 222 -22.15 -8.98 -15.48
C ALA A 222 -20.78 -9.20 -16.14
N ALA A 223 -20.74 -9.32 -17.47
CA ALA A 223 -19.51 -9.48 -18.24
C ALA A 223 -18.57 -8.27 -18.10
N GLY A 224 -19.09 -7.04 -18.15
CA GLY A 224 -18.26 -5.85 -17.97
C GLY A 224 -17.83 -5.62 -16.52
N VAL A 225 -18.65 -6.01 -15.54
CA VAL A 225 -18.21 -6.06 -14.14
C VAL A 225 -17.05 -7.05 -13.96
N ALA A 226 -17.16 -8.25 -14.52
CA ALA A 226 -16.10 -9.24 -14.49
C ALA A 226 -14.82 -8.74 -15.17
N ALA A 227 -14.93 -8.18 -16.39
CA ALA A 227 -13.80 -7.61 -17.12
C ALA A 227 -13.12 -6.48 -16.34
N GLY A 228 -13.89 -5.58 -15.73
CA GLY A 228 -13.37 -4.50 -14.91
C GLY A 228 -12.67 -4.99 -13.64
N VAL A 229 -13.12 -6.08 -13.02
CA VAL A 229 -12.44 -6.70 -11.88
C VAL A 229 -11.15 -7.38 -12.33
N LEU A 230 -11.20 -8.24 -13.35
CA LEU A 230 -10.03 -8.95 -13.88
C LEU A 230 -8.93 -7.98 -14.32
N ALA A 231 -9.28 -6.91 -15.05
CA ALA A 231 -8.32 -5.90 -15.47
C ALA A 231 -7.67 -5.17 -14.29
N ALA A 232 -8.44 -4.83 -13.25
CA ALA A 232 -7.90 -4.19 -12.05
C ALA A 232 -6.92 -5.11 -11.30
N PHE A 233 -7.25 -6.40 -11.18
CA PHE A 233 -6.35 -7.38 -10.55
C PHE A 233 -5.09 -7.64 -11.39
N PHE A 234 -5.22 -7.70 -12.72
CA PHE A 234 -4.07 -7.83 -13.61
C PHE A 234 -3.12 -6.63 -13.49
N VAL A 235 -3.64 -5.40 -13.57
CA VAL A 235 -2.82 -4.18 -13.39
C VAL A 235 -2.21 -4.13 -11.99
N SER A 236 -2.95 -4.52 -10.94
CA SER A 236 -2.40 -4.67 -9.59
C SER A 236 -1.23 -5.66 -9.56
N GLY A 237 -1.36 -6.78 -10.27
CA GLY A 237 -0.31 -7.78 -10.43
C GLY A 237 0.96 -7.22 -11.05
N VAL A 238 0.84 -6.51 -12.17
CA VAL A 238 1.96 -5.82 -12.84
C VAL A 238 2.63 -4.80 -11.91
N MET A 239 1.85 -4.03 -11.15
CA MET A 239 2.40 -3.10 -10.18
C MET A 239 3.14 -3.82 -9.04
N HIS A 240 2.69 -5.00 -8.63
CA HIS A 240 3.42 -5.80 -7.63
C HIS A 240 4.71 -6.42 -8.18
N GLU A 241 4.79 -6.74 -9.48
CA GLU A 241 6.08 -7.10 -10.10
C GLU A 241 7.07 -5.93 -9.98
N LEU A 242 6.62 -4.70 -10.22
CA LEU A 242 7.44 -3.50 -10.01
C LEU A 242 7.81 -3.31 -8.52
N MET A 243 6.88 -3.56 -7.59
CA MET A 243 7.20 -3.53 -6.16
C MET A 243 8.23 -4.59 -5.78
N PHE A 244 8.12 -5.78 -6.34
CA PHE A 244 9.07 -6.87 -6.11
C PHE A 244 10.43 -6.54 -6.72
N TYR A 245 10.49 -5.85 -7.84
CA TYR A 245 11.72 -5.28 -8.37
C TYR A 245 12.34 -4.28 -7.38
N TYR A 246 11.58 -3.36 -6.79
CA TYR A 246 12.11 -2.48 -5.75
C TYR A 246 12.56 -3.23 -4.49
N ILE A 247 11.93 -4.34 -4.13
CA ILE A 247 12.33 -5.12 -2.96
C ILE A 247 13.60 -5.93 -3.24
N THR A 248 13.67 -6.60 -4.39
CA THR A 248 14.67 -7.63 -4.69
C THR A 248 15.81 -7.16 -5.60
N LEU A 249 15.59 -6.09 -6.37
CA LEU A 249 16.42 -5.64 -7.50
C LEU A 249 16.65 -6.74 -8.56
N ARG A 250 15.72 -7.70 -8.66
CA ARG A 250 15.73 -8.77 -9.67
C ARG A 250 14.63 -8.56 -10.70
N PRO A 251 14.83 -8.98 -11.96
CA PRO A 251 13.79 -8.91 -12.99
C PRO A 251 12.48 -9.57 -12.54
N PRO A 252 11.33 -9.08 -13.03
CA PRO A 252 10.03 -9.64 -12.68
C PRO A 252 9.92 -11.09 -13.15
N THR A 253 9.20 -11.90 -12.36
CA THR A 253 9.04 -13.35 -12.61
C THR A 253 7.66 -13.70 -13.15
N GLY A 254 6.69 -12.78 -13.00
CA GLY A 254 5.30 -13.01 -13.35
C GLY A 254 4.48 -13.71 -12.26
N GLU A 255 5.12 -14.21 -11.19
CA GLU A 255 4.42 -14.90 -10.09
C GLU A 255 3.52 -13.95 -9.28
N ALA A 256 3.91 -12.68 -9.08
CA ALA A 256 3.04 -11.70 -8.43
C ALA A 256 1.83 -11.38 -9.32
N THR A 257 2.05 -11.24 -10.63
CA THR A 257 0.95 -11.04 -11.59
C THR A 257 0.00 -12.23 -11.61
N ALA A 258 0.52 -13.46 -11.57
CA ALA A 258 -0.26 -14.67 -11.48
C ALA A 258 -1.09 -14.71 -10.17
N PHE A 259 -0.48 -14.37 -9.02
CA PHE A 259 -1.17 -14.31 -7.72
C PHE A 259 -2.40 -13.40 -7.76
N PHE A 260 -2.25 -12.16 -8.22
CA PHE A 260 -3.36 -11.22 -8.25
C PHE A 260 -4.39 -11.60 -9.31
N THR A 261 -3.96 -12.02 -10.50
CA THR A 261 -4.89 -12.43 -11.57
C THR A 261 -5.73 -13.63 -11.14
N LEU A 262 -5.12 -14.62 -10.47
CA LEU A 262 -5.83 -15.76 -9.89
C LEU A 262 -6.85 -15.31 -8.85
N ASN A 263 -6.46 -14.46 -7.90
CA ASN A 263 -7.38 -13.92 -6.90
C ASN A 263 -8.54 -13.13 -7.53
N GLY A 264 -8.28 -12.38 -8.61
CA GLY A 264 -9.32 -11.67 -9.37
C GLY A 264 -10.30 -12.62 -10.06
N ALA A 265 -9.78 -13.69 -10.69
CA ALA A 265 -10.61 -14.73 -11.30
C ALA A 265 -11.47 -15.44 -10.28
N LEU A 266 -10.89 -15.82 -9.13
CA LEU A 266 -11.61 -16.45 -8.02
C LEU A 266 -12.67 -15.52 -7.43
N ALA A 267 -12.40 -14.21 -7.32
CA ALA A 267 -13.36 -13.22 -6.83
C ALA A 267 -14.56 -13.02 -7.79
N VAL A 268 -14.32 -13.06 -9.11
CA VAL A 268 -15.38 -13.05 -10.12
C VAL A 268 -16.20 -14.33 -10.05
N ALA A 269 -15.51 -15.47 -9.96
CA ALA A 269 -16.16 -16.77 -9.93
C ALA A 269 -17.01 -16.94 -8.65
N GLU A 270 -16.48 -16.55 -7.48
CA GLU A 270 -17.24 -16.45 -6.22
C GLU A 270 -18.52 -15.62 -6.39
N GLY A 271 -18.40 -14.44 -7.02
CA GLY A 271 -19.55 -13.57 -7.28
C GLY A 271 -20.58 -14.19 -8.21
N TRP A 272 -20.15 -14.98 -9.20
CA TRP A 272 -21.02 -15.68 -10.13
C TRP A 272 -21.75 -16.86 -9.47
N TRP A 273 -21.06 -17.68 -8.69
CA TRP A 273 -21.69 -18.77 -7.93
C TRP A 273 -22.66 -18.25 -6.87
N ALA A 274 -22.28 -17.20 -6.13
CA ALA A 274 -23.13 -16.60 -5.11
C ALA A 274 -24.41 -15.95 -5.66
N ALA A 275 -24.46 -15.68 -6.97
CA ALA A 275 -25.64 -15.16 -7.67
C ALA A 275 -26.62 -16.25 -8.14
N ARG A 276 -26.24 -17.54 -8.09
CA ARG A 276 -27.13 -18.65 -8.45
C ARG A 276 -28.12 -18.94 -7.32
N GLU A 277 -29.37 -19.18 -7.68
CA GLU A 277 -30.38 -19.65 -6.74
C GLU A 277 -29.96 -20.99 -6.13
N GLY A 278 -30.16 -21.15 -4.82
CA GLY A 278 -29.84 -22.38 -4.11
C GLY A 278 -28.36 -22.58 -3.73
N TRP A 279 -27.46 -21.62 -4.00
CA TRP A 279 -26.07 -21.74 -3.54
C TRP A 279 -25.99 -21.70 -2.00
N PRO A 280 -25.54 -22.78 -1.33
CA PRO A 280 -25.48 -22.81 0.13
C PRO A 280 -24.43 -21.82 0.61
N ARG A 281 -24.86 -20.81 1.36
CA ARG A 281 -23.94 -19.84 1.96
C ARG A 281 -23.38 -20.43 3.25
N PRO A 282 -22.07 -20.73 3.33
CA PRO A 282 -21.49 -21.22 4.56
C PRO A 282 -21.67 -20.19 5.69
N PRO A 283 -21.74 -20.63 6.96
CA PRO A 283 -21.73 -19.72 8.09
C PRO A 283 -20.54 -18.76 8.00
N ARG A 284 -20.75 -17.50 8.41
CA ARG A 284 -19.74 -16.44 8.27
C ARG A 284 -18.34 -16.82 8.78
N PRO A 285 -18.16 -17.46 9.95
CA PRO A 285 -16.83 -17.86 10.41
C PRO A 285 -16.14 -18.84 9.46
N VAL A 286 -16.90 -19.77 8.88
CA VAL A 286 -16.40 -20.76 7.91
C VAL A 286 -16.01 -20.04 6.61
N ALA A 287 -16.86 -19.16 6.11
CA ALA A 287 -16.58 -18.35 4.93
C ALA A 287 -15.30 -17.50 5.10
N THR A 288 -15.12 -16.92 6.29
CA THR A 288 -13.91 -16.18 6.64
C THR A 288 -12.68 -17.07 6.69
N ALA A 289 -12.75 -18.21 7.37
CA ALA A 289 -11.64 -19.16 7.42
C ALA A 289 -11.24 -19.62 6.01
N LEU A 290 -12.21 -19.94 5.15
CA LEU A 290 -11.97 -20.34 3.76
C LEU A 290 -11.33 -19.21 2.93
N THR A 291 -11.84 -17.97 3.06
CA THR A 291 -11.29 -16.80 2.36
C THR A 291 -9.84 -16.56 2.76
N LEU A 292 -9.55 -16.58 4.06
CA LEU A 292 -8.18 -16.38 4.57
C LEU A 292 -7.27 -17.54 4.16
N ALA A 293 -7.74 -18.78 4.27
CA ALA A 293 -6.97 -19.95 3.84
C ALA A 293 -6.61 -19.88 2.35
N LEU A 294 -7.54 -19.44 1.50
CA LEU A 294 -7.32 -19.27 0.07
C LEU A 294 -6.29 -18.18 -0.24
N VAL A 295 -6.43 -17.00 0.37
CA VAL A 295 -5.47 -15.89 0.21
C VAL A 295 -4.09 -16.30 0.72
N MET A 296 -4.01 -16.95 1.88
CA MET A 296 -2.75 -17.43 2.46
C MET A 296 -2.10 -18.49 1.60
N SER A 297 -2.85 -19.51 1.16
CA SER A 297 -2.33 -20.60 0.33
C SER A 297 -1.80 -20.10 -1.01
N THR A 298 -2.57 -19.22 -1.67
CA THR A 298 -2.11 -18.59 -2.93
C THR A 298 -0.92 -17.66 -2.69
N GLY A 299 -0.86 -16.98 -1.55
CA GLY A 299 0.27 -16.13 -1.17
C GLY A 299 1.55 -16.93 -0.92
N PHE A 300 1.44 -18.07 -0.24
CA PHE A 300 2.55 -18.99 0.00
C PHE A 300 3.12 -19.56 -1.29
N TRP A 301 2.24 -19.82 -2.27
CA TRP A 301 2.62 -20.38 -3.55
C TRP A 301 3.20 -19.35 -4.53
N LEU A 302 2.62 -18.16 -4.65
CA LEU A 302 2.94 -17.23 -5.74
C LEU A 302 3.49 -15.88 -5.26
N PHE A 303 3.18 -15.44 -4.04
CA PHE A 303 3.56 -14.10 -3.57
C PHE A 303 4.91 -14.10 -2.85
N PHE A 304 5.14 -15.03 -1.92
CA PHE A 304 6.38 -15.07 -1.14
C PHE A 304 7.61 -15.62 -1.88
N PRO A 305 7.51 -16.65 -2.75
CA PRO A 305 8.70 -17.25 -3.35
C PRO A 305 9.63 -16.29 -4.12
N PRO A 306 9.14 -15.31 -4.90
CA PRO A 306 10.01 -14.31 -5.54
C PRO A 306 10.86 -13.53 -4.53
N ILE A 307 10.31 -13.21 -3.36
CA ILE A 307 10.99 -12.44 -2.31
C ILE A 307 12.01 -13.31 -1.58
N THR A 308 11.62 -14.53 -1.20
CA THR A 308 12.48 -15.43 -0.41
C THR A 308 13.62 -16.02 -1.24
N ARG A 309 13.38 -16.41 -2.50
CA ARG A 309 14.43 -16.93 -3.39
C ARG A 309 15.50 -15.87 -3.70
N ALA A 310 15.12 -14.59 -3.73
CA ALA A 310 16.05 -13.48 -3.86
C ALA A 310 16.82 -13.17 -2.56
N GLY A 311 16.43 -13.76 -1.42
CA GLY A 311 16.99 -13.47 -0.09
C GLY A 311 16.57 -12.12 0.48
N ALA A 312 15.56 -11.47 -0.13
CA ALA A 312 15.10 -10.16 0.32
C ALA A 312 14.38 -10.22 1.67
N ASP A 313 13.81 -11.37 2.02
CA ASP A 313 13.25 -11.63 3.35
C ASP A 313 14.30 -11.46 4.46
N LYS A 314 15.53 -11.93 4.24
CA LYS A 314 16.64 -11.75 5.19
C LYS A 314 17.00 -10.27 5.40
N VAL A 315 16.98 -9.49 4.32
CA VAL A 315 17.24 -8.04 4.37
C VAL A 315 16.11 -7.30 5.09
N VAL A 316 14.85 -7.65 4.80
CA VAL A 316 13.68 -7.12 5.52
C VAL A 316 13.79 -7.39 7.02
N ILE A 317 14.13 -8.62 7.41
CA ILE A 317 14.30 -8.99 8.82
C ILE A 317 15.40 -8.14 9.47
N ALA A 318 16.59 -8.08 8.86
CA ALA A 318 17.73 -7.34 9.41
C ALA A 318 17.44 -5.83 9.55
N GLU A 319 16.80 -5.22 8.55
CA GLU A 319 16.41 -3.82 8.63
C GLU A 319 15.30 -3.58 9.68
N SER A 320 14.38 -4.53 9.85
CA SER A 320 13.34 -4.45 10.89
C SER A 320 13.92 -4.56 12.29
N GLU A 321 14.88 -5.48 12.50
CA GLU A 321 15.63 -5.60 13.76
C GLU A 321 16.36 -4.30 14.11
N ALA A 322 16.98 -3.66 13.12
CA ALA A 322 17.64 -2.37 13.29
C ALA A 322 16.65 -1.25 13.67
N VAL A 323 15.46 -1.22 13.07
CA VAL A 323 14.40 -0.26 13.43
C VAL A 323 13.91 -0.49 14.86
N VAL A 324 13.62 -1.74 15.24
CA VAL A 324 13.17 -2.09 16.60
C VAL A 324 14.24 -1.72 17.64
N ALA A 325 15.51 -2.03 17.37
CA ALA A 325 16.62 -1.64 18.25
C ALA A 325 16.71 -0.11 18.40
N PHE A 326 16.67 0.63 17.30
CA PHE A 326 16.70 2.09 17.31
C PHE A 326 15.58 2.70 18.16
N VAL A 327 14.34 2.21 18.00
CA VAL A 327 13.18 2.69 18.77
C VAL A 327 13.35 2.38 20.26
N ARG A 328 13.78 1.17 20.61
CA ARG A 328 14.04 0.76 22.00
C ARG A 328 15.12 1.65 22.63
N ASP A 329 16.24 1.84 21.97
CA ASP A 329 17.39 2.55 22.51
C ASP A 329 17.07 4.05 22.68
N THR A 330 16.34 4.64 21.72
CA THR A 330 15.81 6.01 21.83
C THR A 330 14.84 6.14 23.01
N GLY A 331 13.98 5.14 23.22
CA GLY A 331 13.04 5.10 24.34
C GLY A 331 13.75 5.06 25.70
N ILE A 332 14.80 4.23 25.83
CA ILE A 332 15.63 4.15 27.04
C ILE A 332 16.32 5.49 27.30
N TRP A 333 16.90 6.11 26.27
CA TRP A 333 17.56 7.41 26.39
C TRP A 333 16.59 8.52 26.84
N ALA A 334 15.38 8.55 26.27
CA ALA A 334 14.37 9.53 26.64
C ALA A 334 13.91 9.35 28.10
N ALA A 335 13.67 8.10 28.54
CA ALA A 335 13.30 7.80 29.91
C ALA A 335 14.40 8.19 30.92
N ALA A 336 15.67 7.89 30.59
CA ALA A 336 16.81 8.28 31.41
C ALA A 336 16.96 9.82 31.51
N SER A 337 16.71 10.54 30.41
CA SER A 337 16.76 12.02 30.39
C SER A 337 15.67 12.64 31.26
N VAL A 338 14.46 12.09 31.23
CA VAL A 338 13.35 12.53 32.09
C VAL A 338 13.64 12.23 33.56
N HIS A 339 14.18 11.05 33.87
CA HIS A 339 14.56 10.69 35.24
C HIS A 339 15.63 11.64 35.81
N SER A 340 16.66 11.93 35.02
CA SER A 340 17.71 12.89 35.40
C SER A 340 17.16 14.31 35.62
N ALA A 341 16.24 14.77 34.76
CA ALA A 341 15.61 16.08 34.91
C ALA A 341 14.72 16.18 36.16
N LEU A 342 14.02 15.10 36.51
CA LEU A 342 13.19 15.02 37.73
C LEU A 342 14.02 14.91 39.01
N SER A 343 15.22 14.31 38.95
CA SER A 343 16.13 14.22 40.10
C SER A 343 16.90 15.50 40.42
N LEU A 344 16.83 16.51 39.54
CA LEU A 344 17.46 17.82 39.70
C LEU A 344 16.49 18.90 40.23
N LEU A 345 15.22 18.54 40.47
CA LEU A 345 14.17 19.37 41.06
C LEU A 345 13.94 18.98 42.52
#